data_AF-A0AAU3SAK2-F1
#
_entry.id   AF-A0AAU3SAK2-F1
#
_cell.length_a   1.000
_cell.length_b   1.000
_cell.length_c   1.000
_cell.angle_alpha   90.00
_cell.angle_beta   90.00
_cell.angle_gamma   90.00
#
_symmetry.space_group_name_H-M   'P 1'
#
loop_
_entity.id
_entity.type
_entity.pdbx_description
1 polymer ?
#
loop_
_entity_poly.entity_id
_entity_poly.type
_entity_poly.pdbx_seq_one_letter_code
_entity_poly.pdbx_strand_id
1 'polypeptide(L)'
;MDAYTLWRNLPFPRSGASKDLILTHSDLAEADEYVTTVIRYVERGIFKPAPVDVLSMLQALMHRIDRLGGVASGGDEAVARSQHAYAALLDLIYRQFLEVGHSRE
;
A
#
# COMPACT_ATOMS: atom_id res chain seq x y z
N MET A 1 -7.91 -10.19 13.77
CA MET A 1 -6.72 -10.35 12.92
C MET A 1 -6.07 -8.98 12.83
N ASP A 2 -4.78 -8.86 13.11
CA ASP A 2 -4.05 -7.60 13.00
C ASP A 2 -3.78 -7.23 11.53
N ALA A 3 -3.40 -5.97 11.29
CA ALA A 3 -3.20 -5.44 9.94
C ALA A 3 -2.08 -6.17 9.17
N TYR A 4 -0.99 -6.55 9.85
CA TYR A 4 0.10 -7.30 9.24
C TYR A 4 -0.38 -8.69 8.79
N THR A 5 -1.05 -9.45 9.66
CA THR A 5 -1.61 -10.76 9.32
C THR A 5 -2.63 -10.66 8.20
N LEU A 6 -3.45 -9.60 8.14
CA LEU A 6 -4.36 -9.36 7.03
C LEU A 6 -3.60 -9.18 5.71
N TRP A 7 -2.60 -8.28 5.68
CA TRP A 7 -1.80 -8.03 4.48
C TRP A 7 -1.08 -9.28 3.97
N ARG A 8 -0.51 -10.10 4.87
CA ARG A 8 0.17 -11.34 4.48
C ARG A 8 -0.75 -12.38 3.81
N ASN A 9 -2.05 -12.32 4.06
CA ASN A 9 -3.04 -13.26 3.52
C ASN A 9 -3.87 -12.67 2.37
N LEU A 10 -3.75 -11.37 2.10
CA LEU A 10 -4.51 -10.69 1.07
C LEU A 10 -3.80 -10.82 -0.29
N PRO A 11 -4.49 -11.25 -1.37
CA PRO A 11 -3.88 -11.20 -2.70
C PRO A 11 -3.62 -9.76 -3.11
N PHE A 12 -2.53 -9.53 -3.84
CA PHE A 12 -2.28 -8.24 -4.48
C PHE A 12 -3.43 -7.89 -5.43
N PRO A 13 -3.93 -6.63 -5.42
CA PRO A 13 -5.10 -6.25 -6.21
C PRO A 13 -4.82 -6.37 -7.71
N ARG A 14 -5.88 -6.65 -8.49
CA ARG A 14 -5.76 -6.76 -9.94
C ARG A 14 -5.42 -5.42 -10.58
N SER A 15 -4.78 -5.49 -11.75
CA SER A 15 -4.68 -4.36 -12.66
C SER A 15 -6.05 -4.05 -13.29
N GLY A 16 -6.28 -2.78 -13.60
CA GLY A 16 -7.45 -2.34 -14.36
C GLY A 16 -7.25 -2.47 -15.87
N ALA A 17 -8.28 -2.21 -16.65
CA ALA A 17 -8.17 -2.17 -18.11
C ALA A 17 -7.67 -0.81 -18.63
N SER A 18 -8.00 0.27 -17.94
CA SER A 18 -7.52 1.61 -18.29
C SER A 18 -6.03 1.80 -18.03
N LYS A 19 -5.38 2.57 -18.93
CA LYS A 19 -3.96 2.90 -18.83
C LYS A 19 -3.60 3.50 -17.47
N ASP A 20 -4.45 4.36 -16.93
CA ASP A 20 -4.19 5.00 -15.65
C ASP A 20 -4.24 4.02 -14.47
N LEU A 21 -5.15 3.04 -14.48
CA LEU A 21 -5.21 2.00 -13.45
C LEU A 21 -4.08 0.97 -13.55
N ILE A 22 -3.52 0.78 -14.75
CA ILE A 22 -2.30 0.00 -14.94
C ILE A 22 -1.11 0.73 -14.30
N LEU A 23 -1.01 2.05 -14.49
CA LEU A 23 0.05 2.85 -13.88
C LEU A 23 -0.06 2.87 -12.35
N THR A 24 -1.27 3.06 -11.79
CA THR A 24 -1.43 3.00 -10.33
C THR A 24 -1.15 1.62 -9.76
N HIS A 25 -1.43 0.54 -10.50
CA HIS A 25 -1.04 -0.81 -10.10
C HIS A 25 0.49 -0.97 -10.03
N SER A 26 1.24 -0.43 -11.00
CA SER A 26 2.71 -0.43 -10.95
C SER A 26 3.24 0.38 -9.78
N ASP A 27 2.73 1.60 -9.57
CA ASP A 27 3.11 2.45 -8.42
C ASP A 27 2.80 1.73 -7.08
N LEU A 28 1.67 1.01 -7.02
CA LEU A 28 1.29 0.23 -5.84
C LEU A 28 2.23 -0.95 -5.58
N ALA A 29 2.73 -1.61 -6.63
CA ALA A 29 3.67 -2.70 -6.49
C ALA A 29 5.03 -2.21 -5.96
N GLU A 30 5.48 -1.04 -6.42
CA GLU A 30 6.67 -0.39 -5.85
C GLU A 30 6.47 -0.04 -4.37
N ALA A 31 5.31 0.49 -4.00
CA ALA A 31 4.99 0.78 -2.61
C ALA A 31 4.95 -0.49 -1.74
N ASP A 32 4.35 -1.57 -2.21
CA ASP A 32 4.33 -2.87 -1.53
C ASP A 32 5.76 -3.38 -1.29
N GLU A 33 6.64 -3.28 -2.28
CA GLU A 33 8.05 -3.66 -2.17
C GLU A 33 8.74 -2.89 -1.03
N TYR A 34 8.59 -1.58 -0.94
CA TYR A 34 9.17 -0.81 0.17
C TYR A 34 8.60 -1.22 1.53
N VAL A 35 7.31 -1.57 1.60
CA VAL A 35 6.64 -2.01 2.83
C VAL A 35 7.10 -3.42 3.26
N THR A 36 7.68 -4.24 2.37
CA THR A 36 8.27 -5.54 2.74
C THR A 36 9.33 -5.45 3.84
N THR A 37 9.92 -4.28 4.11
CA THR A 37 10.82 -4.10 5.25
C THR A 37 10.15 -4.40 6.60
N VAL A 38 8.83 -4.19 6.71
CA VAL A 38 8.04 -4.55 7.89
C VAL A 38 8.09 -6.05 8.15
N ILE A 39 8.17 -6.88 7.11
CA ILE A 39 8.32 -8.33 7.25
C ILE A 39 9.63 -8.65 7.97
N ARG A 40 10.75 -8.00 7.60
CA ARG A 40 12.04 -8.20 8.28
C ARG A 40 11.99 -7.80 9.75
N TYR A 41 11.25 -6.74 10.05
CA TYR A 41 11.04 -6.31 11.43
C TYR A 41 10.24 -7.34 12.24
N VAL A 42 9.09 -7.78 11.73
CA VAL A 42 8.23 -8.75 12.42
C VAL A 42 8.91 -10.11 12.57
N GLU A 43 9.57 -10.60 11.54
CA GLU A 43 10.18 -11.93 11.54
C GLU A 43 11.54 -11.99 12.23
N ARG A 44 12.31 -10.90 12.23
CA ARG A 44 13.73 -10.89 12.66
C ARG A 44 14.08 -9.79 13.64
N GLY A 45 13.14 -8.92 13.99
CA GLY A 45 13.39 -7.76 14.85
C GLY A 45 14.25 -6.67 14.21
N ILE A 46 14.53 -6.73 12.90
CA ILE A 46 15.42 -5.79 12.22
C ILE A 46 14.63 -4.54 11.82
N PHE A 47 14.85 -3.45 12.55
CA PHE A 47 14.27 -2.14 12.22
C PHE A 47 15.14 -1.40 11.22
N LYS A 48 14.75 -1.43 9.94
CA LYS A 48 15.40 -0.65 8.87
C LYS A 48 14.32 -0.09 7.94
N PRO A 49 13.87 1.15 8.13
CA PRO A 49 12.88 1.77 7.25
C PRO A 49 13.34 1.82 5.79
N ALA A 50 12.38 1.97 4.90
CA ALA A 50 12.66 2.21 3.49
C ALA A 50 13.38 3.56 3.32
N PRO A 51 14.25 3.71 2.31
CA PRO A 51 15.03 4.94 2.11
C PRO A 51 14.21 6.10 1.51
N VAL A 52 12.90 5.92 1.33
CA VAL A 52 11.98 6.87 0.71
C VAL A 52 10.81 7.16 1.64
N ASP A 53 10.12 8.28 1.42
CA ASP A 53 8.89 8.61 2.14
C ASP A 53 7.70 7.80 1.61
N VAL A 54 7.58 6.57 2.10
CA VAL A 54 6.54 5.61 1.71
C VAL A 54 5.14 6.13 2.07
N LEU A 55 4.98 6.83 3.20
CA LEU A 55 3.67 7.35 3.62
C LEU A 55 3.17 8.41 2.64
N SER A 56 4.00 9.39 2.28
CA SER A 56 3.64 10.40 1.28
C SER A 56 3.35 9.77 -0.08
N MET A 57 4.12 8.74 -0.48
CA MET A 57 3.89 8.02 -1.73
C MET A 57 2.54 7.30 -1.75
N LEU A 58 2.19 6.58 -0.67
CA LEU A 58 0.91 5.88 -0.54
C LEU A 58 -0.27 6.86 -0.52
N GLN A 59 -0.14 8.00 0.17
CA GLN A 59 -1.18 9.04 0.19
C GLN A 59 -1.41 9.66 -1.19
N ALA A 60 -0.33 9.99 -1.91
CA ALA A 60 -0.43 10.48 -3.28
C ALA A 60 -1.08 9.47 -4.22
N LEU A 61 -0.74 8.18 -4.05
CA LEU A 61 -1.31 7.08 -4.82
C LEU A 61 -2.80 6.90 -4.53
N MET A 62 -3.22 6.89 -3.25
CA MET A 62 -4.63 6.83 -2.86
C MET A 62 -5.44 7.98 -3.47
N HIS A 63 -4.93 9.21 -3.40
CA HIS A 63 -5.59 10.36 -4.02
C HIS A 63 -5.69 10.24 -5.55
N ARG A 64 -4.68 9.67 -6.21
CA ARG A 64 -4.73 9.42 -7.65
C ARG A 64 -5.79 8.36 -7.98
N ILE A 65 -5.83 7.26 -7.24
CA ILE A 65 -6.79 6.18 -7.43
C ILE A 65 -8.22 6.67 -7.19
N ASP A 66 -8.47 7.49 -6.18
CA ASP A 66 -9.80 8.06 -5.92
C ASP A 66 -10.32 8.91 -7.07
N ARG A 67 -9.45 9.76 -7.64
CA ARG A 67 -9.81 10.55 -8.82
C ARG A 67 -10.17 9.66 -10.01
N LEU A 68 -9.45 8.56 -10.20
CA LEU A 68 -9.73 7.59 -11.25
C LEU A 68 -11.04 6.83 -10.99
N GLY A 69 -11.28 6.41 -9.75
CA GLY A 69 -12.51 5.74 -9.33
C GLY A 69 -13.75 6.60 -9.54
N GLY A 70 -13.64 7.93 -9.35
CA GLY A 70 -14.74 8.87 -9.58
C GLY A 70 -15.15 9.04 -11.05
N VAL A 71 -14.31 8.63 -12.01
CA VAL A 71 -14.59 8.71 -13.46
C VAL A 71 -14.66 7.34 -14.13
N ALA A 72 -14.26 6.28 -13.43
CA ALA A 72 -14.32 4.91 -13.92
C ALA A 72 -15.77 4.40 -13.97
N SER A 73 -16.01 3.40 -14.82
CA SER A 73 -17.30 2.71 -14.88
C SER A 73 -17.11 1.20 -14.93
N GLY A 74 -18.09 0.45 -14.42
CA GLY A 74 -18.09 -1.00 -14.45
C GLY A 74 -16.92 -1.62 -13.66
N GLY A 75 -16.19 -2.55 -14.29
CA GLY A 75 -15.14 -3.34 -13.63
C GLY A 75 -13.96 -2.50 -13.10
N ASP A 76 -13.63 -1.39 -13.77
CA ASP A 76 -12.52 -0.52 -13.39
C ASP A 76 -12.78 0.24 -12.08
N GLU A 77 -14.05 0.53 -11.76
CA GLU A 77 -14.42 1.15 -10.49
C GLU A 77 -14.15 0.21 -9.30
N ALA A 78 -14.48 -1.08 -9.47
CA ALA A 78 -14.18 -2.10 -8.46
C ALA A 78 -12.68 -2.32 -8.29
N VAL A 79 -11.91 -2.26 -9.38
CA VAL A 79 -10.44 -2.33 -9.34
C VAL A 79 -9.86 -1.12 -8.62
N ALA A 80 -10.31 0.10 -8.93
CA ALA A 80 -9.86 1.32 -8.26
C ALA A 80 -10.09 1.21 -6.74
N ARG A 81 -11.29 0.81 -6.30
CA ARG A 81 -11.56 0.57 -4.86
C ARG A 81 -10.64 -0.46 -4.24
N SER A 82 -10.36 -1.56 -4.95
CA SER A 82 -9.47 -2.61 -4.45
C SER A 82 -8.03 -2.12 -4.31
N GLN A 83 -7.52 -1.35 -5.27
CA GLN A 83 -6.19 -0.76 -5.20
C GLN A 83 -6.09 0.28 -4.08
N HIS A 84 -7.11 1.13 -3.91
CA HIS A 84 -7.17 2.08 -2.80
C HIS A 84 -7.13 1.35 -1.46
N ALA A 85 -7.99 0.35 -1.26
CA ALA A 85 -8.06 -0.37 0.00
C ALA A 85 -6.73 -1.06 0.35
N TYR A 86 -6.03 -1.60 -0.65
CA TYR A 86 -4.70 -2.17 -0.46
C TYR A 86 -3.67 -1.09 -0.08
N ALA A 87 -3.64 0.05 -0.77
CA ALA A 87 -2.76 1.17 -0.44
C ALA A 87 -3.01 1.71 0.98
N ALA A 88 -4.26 1.80 1.41
CA ALA A 88 -4.62 2.22 2.76
C ALA A 88 -4.15 1.22 3.84
N LEU A 89 -4.21 -0.08 3.53
CA LEU A 89 -3.68 -1.12 4.41
C LEU A 89 -2.15 -1.00 4.54
N LEU A 90 -1.45 -0.77 3.43
CA LEU A 90 0.00 -0.52 3.44
C LEU A 90 0.36 0.73 4.25
N ASP A 91 -0.42 1.83 4.11
CA ASP A 91 -0.20 3.08 4.86
C ASP A 91 -0.33 2.86 6.37
N LEU A 92 -1.37 2.14 6.78
CA LEU A 92 -1.58 1.78 8.18
C LEU A 92 -0.43 0.93 8.74
N ILE A 93 -0.02 -0.12 8.01
CA ILE A 93 1.05 -1.03 8.44
C ILE A 93 2.37 -0.28 8.57
N TYR A 94 2.70 0.54 7.57
CA TYR A 94 3.96 1.26 7.56
C TYR A 94 4.00 2.34 8.64
N ARG A 95 2.89 3.06 8.88
CA ARG A 95 2.77 4.02 9.98
C ARG A 95 3.01 3.34 11.33
N GLN A 96 2.34 2.21 11.59
CA GLN A 96 2.53 1.46 12.83
C GLN A 96 3.98 0.96 12.99
N PHE A 97 4.61 0.50 11.92
CA PHE A 97 6.01 0.12 11.93
C PHE A 97 6.91 1.29 12.35
N LEU A 98 6.71 2.48 11.77
CA LEU A 98 7.49 3.66 12.13
C LEU A 98 7.26 4.10 13.58
N GLU A 99 6.03 4.10 14.07
CA GLU A 99 5.69 4.48 15.46
C GLU A 99 6.45 3.62 16.49
N VAL A 100 6.63 2.33 16.21
CA VAL A 100 7.41 1.43 17.06
C VAL A 100 8.90 1.79 17.07
N GLY A 101 9.43 2.31 15.96
CA GLY A 101 10.79 2.83 15.88
C GLY A 101 11.01 4.06 16.76
N HIS A 102 10.10 5.04 16.69
CA HIS A 102 10.19 6.28 17.46
C HIS A 102 10.00 6.06 18.97
N SER A 103 9.30 5.01 19.38
CA SER A 103 9.11 4.68 20.80
C SER A 103 10.32 4.02 21.46
N ARG A 104 11.36 3.67 20.67
CA ARG A 104 12.59 3.01 21.14
C ARG A 104 13.78 3.97 21.26
N GLU A 105 13.62 5.23 20.87
CA GLU A 105 14.60 6.33 21.06
C GLU A 105 14.27 7.13 22.33
#